data_AF-A0A1V5XY83-F1
#
_entry.id   AF-A0A1V5XY83-F1
#
_cell.length_a   1.000
_cell.length_b   1.000
_cell.length_c   1.000
_cell.angle_alpha   90.00
_cell.angle_beta   90.00
_cell.angle_gamma   90.00
#
_symmetry.space_group_name_H-M   'P 1'
#
loop_
_entity.id
_entity.type
_entity.pdbx_description
1 polymer ?
#
loop_
_entity_poly.entity_id
_entity_poly.type
_entity_poly.pdbx_seq_one_letter_code
_entity_poly.pdbx_strand_id
1 'polypeptide(L)'
;MKNFPIFVLLAFSIFSLGYAESYDATMAEWTNLLPAIPETGQSAVFTTKISASYRRMPLSVVFRSHNKTFAVSLKDDGAHGDVKAGDGIFGCVFPAQNEPGYWFCFVAAGASNQPQTFSIPQTFTVSPKNTEYRAIWADLWNQGFLTPEQARQFVQTARQGNFNAVIVQVRKVGDAAYNSRIEPRSSNIKDSSYDPLKYIIDLAHDTSGGKKRLEVHAWVVVYRVHKGSAKSGLPRSPHILGKHPEWASKNLAGELFVENSVCLDPGVPGVTDYNISVFEDIVSRYDVDGINFDYIRYQARGWGYNAIALQRFRKLYNRKDTPNARDPQWLEFQREQVTHFLRKAYIRLTAIKPNLKVSVCTIGWGDIPGGDFTRTDAYAGGVQDWNEWQRLQILDVNFRMGYKNQSNPKHKSQFINWTRFSLGHQYFRLSPIGLGAYLNSTEGTLSQIDYARQNGADGFGYYCYNEPAKNTKPTSSYYQAFAKKAFPVWADVPPLAWKESNPNGSLAGIVRRGGHPLDGAIVSLPEIKMSAKTDGTGFYAFIGVPTGKYKIAVNGKTVGTREIHASRISYFDIKY
;
A
#
# COMPACT_ATOMS: atom_id res chain seq x y z
N MET A 1 -6.44 -12.28 48.42
CA MET A 1 -7.80 -12.33 47.83
C MET A 1 -8.21 -10.94 47.31
N LYS A 2 -7.73 -10.48 46.14
CA LYS A 2 -8.15 -9.20 45.53
C LYS A 2 -8.06 -9.17 43.98
N ASN A 3 -8.14 -10.32 43.30
CA ASN A 3 -8.10 -10.40 41.82
C ASN A 3 -9.25 -11.24 41.21
N PHE A 4 -10.38 -11.29 41.88
CA PHE A 4 -11.67 -11.79 41.39
C PHE A 4 -12.72 -10.95 42.14
N PRO A 5 -13.67 -10.20 41.52
CA PRO A 5 -14.33 -10.43 40.22
C PRO A 5 -14.70 -9.13 39.43
N ILE A 6 -13.97 -8.81 38.35
CA ILE A 6 -14.53 -7.97 37.24
C ILE A 6 -14.96 -8.86 36.07
N PHE A 7 -14.30 -10.01 35.91
CA PHE A 7 -14.63 -11.05 34.91
C PHE A 7 -16.05 -11.61 35.05
N VAL A 8 -16.58 -11.71 36.28
CA VAL A 8 -17.92 -12.26 36.52
C VAL A 8 -19.00 -11.19 36.31
N LEU A 9 -18.80 -9.95 36.77
CA LEU A 9 -19.84 -8.92 36.67
C LEU A 9 -20.17 -8.45 35.25
N LEU A 10 -19.20 -8.40 34.33
CA LEU A 10 -19.48 -8.05 32.93
C LEU A 10 -20.09 -9.21 32.14
N ALA A 11 -19.68 -10.46 32.41
CA ALA A 11 -20.37 -11.65 31.91
C ALA A 11 -21.83 -11.74 32.41
N PHE A 12 -22.10 -11.28 33.64
CA PHE A 12 -23.46 -11.19 34.19
C PHE A 12 -24.30 -10.01 33.65
N SER A 13 -23.69 -9.06 32.93
CA SER A 13 -24.45 -8.01 32.20
C SER A 13 -24.78 -8.38 30.76
N ILE A 14 -24.47 -9.62 30.33
CA ILE A 14 -25.04 -10.24 29.13
C ILE A 14 -26.57 -10.44 29.29
N PHE A 15 -27.06 -10.45 30.53
CA PHE A 15 -28.41 -10.84 30.94
C PHE A 15 -29.49 -9.72 30.89
N SER A 16 -29.64 -8.99 29.79
CA SER A 16 -30.82 -8.10 29.62
C SER A 16 -31.48 -8.10 28.24
N LEU A 17 -31.05 -8.96 27.32
CA LEU A 17 -31.83 -9.23 26.11
C LEU A 17 -32.85 -10.31 26.46
N GLY A 18 -34.13 -9.94 26.54
CA GLY A 18 -35.24 -10.78 27.06
C GLY A 18 -35.62 -12.02 26.24
N TYR A 19 -34.66 -12.79 25.73
CA TYR A 19 -34.85 -14.08 25.10
C TYR A 19 -33.93 -15.10 25.78
N ALA A 20 -34.42 -16.32 26.08
CA ALA A 20 -33.65 -17.34 26.76
C ALA A 20 -32.37 -17.70 25.96
N GLU A 21 -31.21 -17.39 26.52
CA GLU A 21 -29.90 -17.65 25.91
C GLU A 21 -29.38 -19.03 26.35
N SER A 22 -28.90 -19.84 25.41
CA SER A 22 -28.16 -21.07 25.69
C SER A 22 -26.70 -20.89 25.29
N TYR A 23 -25.77 -21.45 26.06
CA TYR A 23 -24.33 -21.39 25.76
C TYR A 23 -23.79 -22.78 25.42
N ASP A 24 -22.95 -22.86 24.39
CA ASP A 24 -22.24 -24.08 24.01
C ASP A 24 -20.74 -23.82 23.83
N ALA A 25 -19.94 -24.41 24.72
CA ALA A 25 -18.48 -24.33 24.71
C ALA A 25 -17.84 -24.95 23.46
N THR A 26 -18.54 -25.88 22.82
CA THR A 26 -18.06 -26.61 21.64
C THR A 26 -18.44 -25.92 20.34
N MET A 27 -19.27 -24.87 20.39
CA MET A 27 -19.80 -24.20 19.21
C MET A 27 -18.72 -23.55 18.34
N ALA A 28 -17.75 -22.88 18.97
CA ALA A 28 -16.74 -22.10 18.28
C ALA A 28 -15.37 -22.27 18.94
N GLU A 29 -14.38 -22.65 18.14
CA GLU A 29 -12.97 -22.72 18.51
C GLU A 29 -12.23 -21.60 17.77
N TRP A 30 -11.81 -20.57 18.49
CA TRP A 30 -11.15 -19.42 17.86
C TRP A 30 -9.78 -19.79 17.33
N THR A 31 -9.61 -19.74 16.01
CA THR A 31 -8.38 -20.19 15.32
C THR A 31 -7.35 -19.08 15.17
N ASN A 32 -7.78 -17.81 15.16
CA ASN A 32 -6.88 -16.66 15.13
C ASN A 32 -7.40 -15.54 16.03
N LEU A 33 -7.33 -15.77 17.34
CA LEU A 33 -7.68 -14.74 18.33
C LEU A 33 -6.56 -13.71 18.56
N LEU A 34 -5.66 -13.53 17.58
CA LEU A 34 -4.59 -12.50 17.40
C LEU A 34 -3.15 -13.02 17.39
N PRO A 35 -2.23 -12.19 16.85
CA PRO A 35 -1.32 -11.51 17.79
C PRO A 35 -1.29 -9.96 17.73
N ALA A 36 -2.05 -9.27 16.87
CA ALA A 36 -2.11 -7.80 16.86
C ALA A 36 -3.42 -7.26 17.45
N ILE A 37 -3.45 -7.05 18.77
CA ILE A 37 -4.45 -6.18 19.41
C ILE A 37 -4.60 -4.91 18.57
N PRO A 38 -5.78 -4.58 18.00
CA PRO A 38 -5.92 -3.36 17.23
C PRO A 38 -5.69 -2.18 18.16
N GLU A 39 -4.85 -1.24 17.73
CA GLU A 39 -4.82 0.08 18.35
C GLU A 39 -6.10 0.84 18.03
N THR A 40 -6.43 1.86 18.82
CA THR A 40 -7.55 2.74 18.49
C THR A 40 -7.42 3.27 17.05
N GLY A 41 -8.45 3.09 16.23
CA GLY A 41 -8.47 3.46 14.81
C GLY A 41 -8.13 2.34 13.83
N GLN A 42 -7.67 1.17 14.30
CA GLN A 42 -7.37 0.02 13.42
C GLN A 42 -8.51 -1.00 13.39
N SER A 43 -8.82 -1.52 12.20
CA SER A 43 -9.71 -2.67 12.04
C SER A 43 -8.91 -3.97 12.21
N ALA A 44 -9.57 -5.04 12.68
CA ALA A 44 -8.96 -6.35 12.87
C ALA A 44 -9.79 -7.47 12.23
N VAL A 45 -9.14 -8.53 11.75
CA VAL A 45 -9.82 -9.72 11.22
C VAL A 45 -9.93 -10.75 12.34
N PHE A 46 -11.13 -11.29 12.53
CA PHE A 46 -11.43 -12.35 13.48
C PHE A 46 -11.82 -13.61 12.70
N THR A 47 -11.24 -14.76 13.07
CA THR A 47 -11.61 -16.06 12.49
C THR A 47 -11.81 -17.09 13.58
N THR A 48 -12.78 -17.98 13.36
CA THR A 48 -13.17 -19.02 14.30
C THR A 48 -13.68 -20.24 13.57
N LYS A 49 -13.38 -21.42 14.11
CA LYS A 49 -13.87 -22.70 13.61
C LYS A 49 -15.19 -23.03 14.29
N ILE A 50 -16.24 -23.15 13.48
CA ILE A 50 -17.60 -23.44 13.89
C ILE A 50 -17.88 -24.95 13.81
N SER A 51 -18.47 -25.48 14.87
CA SER A 51 -18.92 -26.87 14.94
C SER A 51 -20.01 -27.18 13.92
N ALA A 52 -19.98 -28.40 13.36
CA ALA A 52 -20.81 -28.81 12.22
C ALA A 52 -22.32 -28.58 12.42
N SER A 53 -22.81 -28.73 13.65
CA SER A 53 -24.21 -28.49 14.05
C SER A 53 -24.70 -27.06 13.81
N TYR A 54 -23.78 -26.07 13.84
CA TYR A 54 -24.12 -24.64 13.77
C TYR A 54 -23.89 -24.01 12.40
N ARG A 55 -23.14 -24.66 11.50
CA ARG A 55 -22.68 -24.08 10.21
C ARG A 55 -23.81 -23.69 9.26
N ARG A 56 -25.01 -24.28 9.42
CA ARG A 56 -26.19 -23.99 8.57
C ARG A 56 -27.09 -22.91 9.14
N MET A 57 -26.75 -22.36 10.30
CA MET A 57 -27.50 -21.30 10.94
C MET A 57 -26.96 -19.93 10.51
N PRO A 58 -27.76 -18.85 10.64
CA PRO A 58 -27.20 -17.51 10.61
C PRO A 58 -26.17 -17.36 11.73
N LEU A 59 -24.97 -16.89 11.39
CA LEU A 59 -23.87 -16.72 12.33
C LEU A 59 -23.44 -15.26 12.40
N SER A 60 -23.16 -14.77 13.61
CA SER A 60 -22.55 -13.46 13.85
C SER A 60 -21.54 -13.50 14.99
N VAL A 61 -20.59 -12.57 15.00
CA VAL A 61 -19.81 -12.24 16.19
C VAL A 61 -20.43 -11.01 16.84
N VAL A 62 -20.76 -11.12 18.12
CA VAL A 62 -21.11 -9.97 18.95
C VAL A 62 -19.84 -9.45 19.60
N PHE A 63 -19.56 -8.17 19.39
CA PHE A 63 -18.48 -7.44 20.05
C PHE A 63 -19.06 -6.49 21.09
N ARG A 64 -18.48 -6.50 22.29
CA ARG A 64 -18.96 -5.69 23.41
C ARG A 64 -17.80 -5.08 24.21
N SER A 65 -17.93 -3.81 24.55
CA SER A 65 -17.12 -3.09 25.54
C SER A 65 -17.99 -2.65 26.71
N HIS A 66 -17.43 -1.86 27.63
CA HIS A 66 -18.18 -1.28 28.75
C HIS A 66 -19.30 -0.32 28.33
N ASN A 67 -19.25 0.25 27.12
CA ASN A 67 -20.20 1.27 26.64
C ASN A 67 -20.73 1.04 25.20
N LYS A 68 -20.27 0.01 24.50
CA LYS A 68 -20.65 -0.25 23.11
C LYS A 68 -20.91 -1.73 22.88
N THR A 69 -21.94 -2.05 22.11
CA THR A 69 -22.24 -3.42 21.66
C THR A 69 -22.66 -3.37 20.20
N PHE A 70 -22.14 -4.27 19.38
CA PHE A 70 -22.58 -4.46 18.00
C PHE A 70 -22.32 -5.88 17.52
N ALA A 71 -23.03 -6.31 16.49
CA ALA A 71 -22.86 -7.63 15.88
C ALA A 71 -22.40 -7.49 14.43
N VAL A 72 -21.53 -8.41 13.99
CA VAL A 72 -21.05 -8.51 12.60
C VAL A 72 -21.34 -9.92 12.12
N SER A 73 -21.95 -10.07 10.94
CA SER A 73 -22.18 -11.39 10.36
C SER A 73 -20.86 -12.13 10.11
N LEU A 74 -20.80 -13.38 10.56
CA LEU A 74 -19.74 -14.32 10.22
C LEU A 74 -20.02 -14.89 8.84
N LYS A 75 -18.99 -14.95 8.00
CA LYS A 75 -19.09 -15.53 6.67
C LYS A 75 -18.18 -16.73 6.58
N ASP A 76 -18.75 -17.83 6.08
CA ASP A 76 -18.01 -19.03 5.66
C ASP A 76 -16.97 -18.58 4.62
N ASP A 77 -15.72 -18.89 4.90
CA ASP A 77 -14.59 -18.03 4.65
C ASP A 77 -13.80 -18.38 3.39
N GLY A 78 -14.54 -18.67 2.31
CA GLY A 78 -14.00 -18.59 0.94
C GLY A 78 -13.38 -17.23 0.56
N ALA A 79 -13.28 -16.28 1.50
CA ALA A 79 -12.67 -14.96 1.38
C ALA A 79 -11.59 -14.63 2.45
N HIS A 80 -11.26 -15.49 3.44
CA HIS A 80 -10.31 -15.10 4.51
C HIS A 80 -8.97 -15.84 4.60
N GLY A 81 -8.82 -17.11 4.26
CA GLY A 81 -7.56 -17.73 4.75
C GLY A 81 -7.28 -19.21 4.55
N ASP A 82 -8.25 -20.06 4.23
CA ASP A 82 -8.06 -21.52 4.30
C ASP A 82 -8.76 -22.39 3.22
N VAL A 83 -9.25 -21.79 2.13
CA VAL A 83 -9.50 -22.48 0.83
C VAL A 83 -10.60 -23.53 0.77
N LYS A 84 -11.24 -23.94 1.86
CA LYS A 84 -12.25 -24.99 1.80
C LYS A 84 -13.60 -24.47 2.28
N ALA A 85 -14.46 -24.11 1.31
CA ALA A 85 -15.89 -24.01 1.59
C ALA A 85 -16.36 -25.31 2.30
N GLY A 86 -16.83 -25.17 3.55
CA GLY A 86 -17.27 -26.29 4.38
C GLY A 86 -16.23 -26.94 5.30
N ASP A 87 -14.99 -26.42 5.43
CA ASP A 87 -14.09 -26.83 6.52
C ASP A 87 -14.60 -26.37 7.90
N GLY A 88 -15.45 -25.35 7.89
CA GLY A 88 -16.14 -24.79 9.03
C GLY A 88 -15.43 -23.63 9.67
N ILE A 89 -14.49 -22.97 9.00
CA ILE A 89 -13.92 -21.73 9.49
C ILE A 89 -14.78 -20.56 8.97
N PHE A 90 -14.98 -19.58 9.84
CA PHE A 90 -15.79 -18.41 9.56
C PHE A 90 -15.04 -17.17 10.01
N GLY A 91 -15.15 -16.09 9.24
CA GLY A 91 -14.47 -14.84 9.52
C GLY A 91 -15.36 -13.60 9.51
N CYS A 92 -14.90 -12.56 10.19
CA CYS A 92 -15.46 -11.21 10.14
C CYS A 92 -14.38 -10.14 10.34
N VAL A 93 -14.70 -8.89 9.98
CA VAL A 93 -13.86 -7.73 10.29
C VAL A 93 -14.44 -7.01 11.51
N PHE A 94 -13.68 -6.94 12.59
CA PHE A 94 -13.91 -6.01 13.67
C PHE A 94 -13.57 -4.59 13.20
N PRO A 95 -14.55 -3.68 13.16
CA PRO A 95 -14.32 -2.33 12.68
C PRO A 95 -13.44 -1.55 13.65
N ALA A 96 -12.73 -0.55 13.12
CA ALA A 96 -11.93 0.38 13.92
C ALA A 96 -12.72 0.97 15.10
N GLN A 97 -12.12 0.92 16.29
CA GLN A 97 -12.67 1.52 17.50
C GLN A 97 -11.84 2.71 17.92
N ASN A 98 -12.49 3.79 18.35
CA ASN A 98 -11.79 5.01 18.79
C ASN A 98 -11.48 5.02 20.28
N GLU A 99 -11.95 4.02 21.02
CA GLU A 99 -11.78 3.93 22.46
C GLU A 99 -10.95 2.71 22.84
N PRO A 100 -9.89 2.90 23.65
CA PRO A 100 -9.13 1.79 24.16
C PRO A 100 -9.92 1.08 25.27
N GLY A 101 -9.54 -0.16 25.55
CA GLY A 101 -10.10 -0.91 26.67
C GLY A 101 -10.35 -2.38 26.34
N TYR A 102 -10.96 -3.08 27.29
CA TYR A 102 -11.30 -4.48 27.15
C TYR A 102 -12.55 -4.65 26.29
N TRP A 103 -12.45 -5.59 25.35
CA TRP A 103 -13.52 -6.03 24.48
C TRP A 103 -13.78 -7.51 24.67
N PHE A 104 -15.05 -7.88 24.59
CA PHE A 104 -15.52 -9.24 24.57
C PHE A 104 -16.00 -9.55 23.15
N CYS A 105 -15.68 -10.75 22.67
CA CYS A 105 -16.30 -11.30 21.46
C CYS A 105 -16.86 -12.69 21.71
N PHE A 106 -18.01 -12.98 21.14
CA PHE A 106 -18.62 -14.31 21.16
C PHE A 106 -19.44 -14.53 19.90
N VAL A 107 -19.50 -15.78 19.46
CA VAL A 107 -20.29 -16.17 18.30
C VAL A 107 -21.73 -16.38 18.72
N ALA A 108 -22.68 -15.88 17.93
CA ALA A 108 -24.10 -16.16 18.05
C ALA A 108 -24.58 -16.98 16.84
N ALA A 109 -25.34 -18.04 17.09
CA ALA A 109 -25.98 -18.87 16.07
C ALA A 109 -27.51 -18.79 16.20
N GLY A 110 -28.17 -18.49 15.09
CA GLY A 110 -29.62 -18.30 15.00
C GLY A 110 -30.01 -16.89 14.53
N ALA A 111 -31.27 -16.71 14.15
CA ALA A 111 -31.78 -15.41 13.73
C ALA A 111 -31.92 -14.45 14.93
N SER A 112 -31.69 -13.15 14.72
CA SER A 112 -31.70 -12.15 15.80
C SER A 112 -33.07 -11.90 16.44
N ASN A 113 -34.14 -12.45 15.88
CA ASN A 113 -35.52 -12.37 16.38
C ASN A 113 -36.01 -13.70 16.97
N GLN A 114 -35.10 -14.64 17.22
CA GLN A 114 -35.36 -15.95 17.81
C GLN A 114 -34.34 -16.21 18.94
N PRO A 115 -34.58 -17.19 19.83
CA PRO A 115 -33.56 -17.64 20.77
C PRO A 115 -32.28 -18.05 20.02
N GLN A 116 -31.13 -17.55 20.49
CA GLN A 116 -29.81 -17.83 19.91
C GLN A 116 -28.99 -18.70 20.86
N THR A 117 -28.08 -19.48 20.29
CA THR A 117 -27.02 -20.16 21.05
C THR A 117 -25.72 -19.37 20.90
N PHE A 118 -25.00 -19.20 22.00
CA PHE A 118 -23.76 -18.42 22.05
C PHE A 118 -22.55 -19.28 22.39
N SER A 119 -21.39 -18.93 21.83
CA SER A 119 -20.11 -19.50 22.25
C SER A 119 -19.67 -18.94 23.60
N ILE A 120 -18.65 -19.54 24.22
CA ILE A 120 -17.96 -18.91 25.35
C ILE A 120 -17.32 -17.58 24.89
N PRO A 121 -17.52 -16.47 25.62
CA PRO A 121 -16.91 -15.20 25.29
C PRO A 121 -15.40 -15.22 25.47
N GLN A 122 -14.71 -14.63 24.50
CA GLN A 122 -13.28 -14.36 24.54
C GLN A 122 -13.03 -12.90 24.80
N THR A 123 -11.88 -12.59 25.40
CA THR A 123 -11.47 -11.21 25.67
C THR A 123 -10.27 -10.83 24.82
N PHE A 124 -10.30 -9.61 24.31
CA PHE A 124 -9.13 -8.94 23.74
C PHE A 124 -9.11 -7.49 24.20
N THR A 125 -7.98 -6.82 24.02
CA THR A 125 -7.84 -5.39 24.36
C THR A 125 -7.76 -4.60 23.07
N VAL A 126 -8.30 -3.38 23.06
CA VAL A 126 -7.93 -2.33 22.10
C VAL A 126 -6.97 -1.41 22.83
N SER A 127 -5.72 -1.34 22.37
CA SER A 127 -4.72 -0.50 23.02
C SER A 127 -4.87 0.96 22.57
N PRO A 128 -4.54 1.96 23.42
CA PRO A 128 -4.41 3.33 22.95
C PRO A 128 -3.41 3.38 21.81
N LYS A 129 -3.73 4.12 20.74
CA LYS A 129 -2.81 4.30 19.62
C LYS A 129 -1.52 4.97 20.08
N ASN A 130 -0.44 4.21 20.17
CA ASN A 130 0.91 4.69 20.49
C ASN A 130 1.80 4.72 19.23
N THR A 131 1.27 4.24 18.09
CA THR A 131 1.92 4.32 16.80
C THR A 131 1.27 5.38 15.91
N GLU A 132 2.06 6.05 15.10
CA GLU A 132 1.56 7.00 14.10
C GLU A 132 2.62 7.14 13.03
N TYR A 133 2.30 6.90 11.77
CA TYR A 133 3.29 7.13 10.71
C TYR A 133 3.60 8.63 10.65
N ARG A 134 4.85 9.04 10.81
CA ARG A 134 5.26 10.45 10.75
C ARG A 134 6.45 10.55 9.81
N ALA A 135 6.14 10.49 8.53
CA ALA A 135 7.14 10.56 7.48
C ALA A 135 7.41 12.01 7.05
N ILE A 136 8.64 12.29 6.63
CA ILE A 136 9.02 13.54 5.96
C ILE A 136 9.75 13.23 4.65
N TRP A 137 9.33 13.85 3.55
CA TRP A 137 9.99 13.67 2.26
C TRP A 137 11.09 14.71 2.05
N ALA A 138 12.26 14.25 1.59
CA ALA A 138 13.30 15.09 1.04
C ALA A 138 13.52 14.76 -0.44
N ASP A 139 13.31 15.75 -1.30
CA ASP A 139 13.52 15.61 -2.74
C ASP A 139 15.00 15.81 -3.13
N LEU A 140 15.38 15.29 -4.30
CA LEU A 140 16.73 15.40 -4.83
C LEU A 140 16.90 16.68 -5.67
N TRP A 141 15.88 17.53 -5.79
CA TRP A 141 15.98 18.81 -6.50
C TRP A 141 16.58 19.93 -5.65
N ASN A 142 16.36 19.83 -4.33
CA ASN A 142 16.72 20.85 -3.36
C ASN A 142 17.81 20.39 -2.38
N GLN A 143 18.24 21.30 -1.51
CA GLN A 143 19.10 20.96 -0.39
C GLN A 143 18.35 20.03 0.58
N GLY A 144 19.10 19.12 1.20
CA GLY A 144 18.56 18.22 2.22
C GLY A 144 19.49 17.05 2.50
N PHE A 145 20.04 16.43 1.46
CA PHE A 145 20.97 15.31 1.62
C PHE A 145 22.04 15.25 0.51
N LEU A 146 22.23 16.33 -0.24
CA LEU A 146 23.16 16.37 -1.36
C LEU A 146 24.64 16.32 -0.92
N THR A 147 24.91 16.67 0.34
CA THR A 147 26.23 16.55 1.00
C THR A 147 26.07 15.88 2.37
N PRO A 148 27.16 15.37 2.98
CA PRO A 148 27.13 14.82 4.33
C PRO A 148 26.58 15.79 5.39
N GLU A 149 26.90 17.07 5.29
CA GLU A 149 26.44 18.12 6.22
C GLU A 149 24.93 18.29 6.13
N GLN A 150 24.39 18.36 4.91
CA GLN A 150 22.95 18.45 4.70
C GLN A 150 22.24 17.21 5.25
N ALA A 151 22.75 16.01 4.96
CA ALA A 151 22.15 14.76 5.44
C ALA A 151 22.13 14.68 6.98
N ARG A 152 23.21 15.08 7.66
CA ARG A 152 23.25 15.20 9.13
C ARG A 152 22.18 16.15 9.65
N GLN A 153 22.08 17.34 9.05
CA GLN A 153 21.10 18.34 9.44
C GLN A 153 19.67 17.84 9.22
N PHE A 154 19.39 17.20 8.09
CA PHE A 154 18.08 16.64 7.77
C PHE A 154 17.65 15.57 8.78
N VAL A 155 18.51 14.58 9.06
CA VAL A 155 18.22 13.51 10.03
C VAL A 155 18.04 14.07 11.44
N GLN A 156 18.87 15.03 11.85
CA GLN A 156 18.72 15.70 13.14
C GLN A 156 17.39 16.46 13.22
N THR A 157 17.01 17.17 12.16
CA THR A 157 15.76 17.91 12.08
C THR A 157 14.56 16.96 12.16
N ALA A 158 14.62 15.81 11.48
CA ALA A 158 13.57 14.79 11.54
C ALA A 158 13.35 14.29 12.98
N ARG A 159 14.43 13.95 13.70
CA ARG A 159 14.34 13.54 15.12
C ARG A 159 13.78 14.66 16.01
N GLN A 160 14.28 15.88 15.88
CA GLN A 160 13.81 17.03 16.66
C GLN A 160 12.35 17.41 16.35
N GLY A 161 11.87 17.06 15.16
CA GLY A 161 10.49 17.22 14.73
C GLY A 161 9.56 16.06 15.12
N ASN A 162 10.04 15.06 15.87
CA ASN A 162 9.32 13.83 16.19
C ASN A 162 8.76 13.08 14.95
N PHE A 163 9.44 13.21 13.82
CA PHE A 163 9.25 12.31 12.68
C PHE A 163 9.93 10.97 12.99
N ASN A 164 9.33 9.87 12.53
CA ASN A 164 9.82 8.51 12.75
C ASN A 164 10.23 7.80 11.45
N ALA A 165 10.00 8.43 10.29
CA ALA A 165 10.45 7.94 9.00
C ALA A 165 10.95 9.10 8.11
N VAL A 166 12.04 8.86 7.39
CA VAL A 166 12.54 9.76 6.34
C VAL A 166 12.38 9.08 4.99
N ILE A 167 11.80 9.80 4.04
CA ILE A 167 11.57 9.30 2.69
C ILE A 167 12.41 10.15 1.72
N VAL A 168 13.51 9.58 1.23
CA VAL A 168 14.56 10.33 0.51
C VAL A 168 14.58 9.97 -0.97
N GLN A 169 14.52 10.97 -1.85
CA GLN A 169 14.48 10.73 -3.30
C GLN A 169 15.82 10.23 -3.82
N VAL A 170 15.99 8.91 -3.93
CA VAL A 170 17.24 8.33 -4.41
C VAL A 170 17.27 8.13 -5.93
N ARG A 171 16.09 8.18 -6.57
CA ARG A 171 15.94 8.19 -8.04
C ARG A 171 14.95 9.24 -8.49
N LYS A 172 15.39 10.21 -9.29
CA LYS A 172 14.63 11.42 -9.64
C LYS A 172 14.20 11.46 -11.11
N VAL A 173 15.15 11.23 -12.01
CA VAL A 173 14.98 11.24 -13.47
C VAL A 173 15.95 10.25 -14.12
N GLY A 174 15.89 8.96 -13.73
CA GLY A 174 16.81 7.95 -14.29
C GLY A 174 18.26 8.18 -13.85
N ASP A 175 18.41 8.63 -12.61
CA ASP A 175 19.68 8.95 -11.99
C ASP A 175 19.71 8.45 -10.54
N ALA A 176 20.91 8.21 -10.00
CA ALA A 176 21.10 7.61 -8.68
C ALA A 176 21.76 8.58 -7.69
N ALA A 177 21.12 8.80 -6.54
CA ALA A 177 21.74 9.39 -5.34
C ALA A 177 22.21 8.31 -4.35
N TYR A 178 22.85 7.28 -4.91
CA TYR A 178 23.49 6.15 -4.25
C TYR A 178 24.52 5.55 -5.22
N ASN A 179 25.40 4.68 -4.75
CA ASN A 179 26.34 3.99 -5.61
C ASN A 179 25.64 2.89 -6.43
N SER A 180 25.07 3.25 -7.57
CA SER A 180 24.35 2.35 -8.47
C SER A 180 25.27 1.60 -9.42
N ARG A 181 24.88 0.37 -9.78
CA ARG A 181 25.50 -0.41 -10.87
C ARG A 181 24.72 -0.32 -12.19
N ILE A 182 23.55 0.31 -12.18
CA ILE A 182 22.60 0.31 -13.29
C ILE A 182 22.34 1.73 -13.79
N GLU A 183 21.96 2.63 -12.89
CA GLU A 183 21.62 4.03 -13.21
C GLU A 183 22.86 4.93 -13.14
N PRO A 184 22.97 5.96 -14.00
CA PRO A 184 24.03 6.95 -13.88
C PRO A 184 23.89 7.74 -12.57
N ARG A 185 25.02 8.20 -12.04
CA ARG A 185 25.03 9.04 -10.84
C ARG A 185 24.29 10.36 -11.10
N SER A 186 23.52 10.80 -10.10
CA SER A 186 22.83 12.10 -10.18
C SER A 186 23.81 13.26 -10.24
N SER A 187 23.60 14.18 -11.18
CA SER A 187 24.39 15.41 -11.32
C SER A 187 24.27 16.36 -10.13
N ASN A 188 23.31 16.14 -9.23
CA ASN A 188 23.13 16.90 -8.01
C ASN A 188 24.07 16.47 -6.89
N ILE A 189 24.70 15.28 -6.99
CA ILE A 189 25.69 14.82 -6.02
C ILE A 189 27.09 15.08 -6.60
N LYS A 190 27.75 16.14 -6.09
CA LYS A 190 29.02 16.62 -6.64
C LYS A 190 30.23 15.79 -6.20
N ASP A 191 30.25 15.39 -4.93
CA ASP A 191 31.28 14.49 -4.41
C ASP A 191 31.00 13.06 -4.90
N SER A 192 31.94 12.49 -5.65
CA SER A 192 31.82 11.13 -6.20
C SER A 192 32.05 10.04 -5.15
N SER A 193 32.73 10.35 -4.04
CA SER A 193 33.02 9.40 -2.95
C SER A 193 31.87 9.26 -1.95
N TYR A 194 30.99 10.25 -1.87
CA TYR A 194 29.84 10.28 -0.97
C TYR A 194 28.71 9.36 -1.46
N ASP A 195 28.24 8.40 -0.66
CA ASP A 195 27.01 7.64 -0.95
C ASP A 195 25.84 8.20 -0.10
N PRO A 196 24.94 9.03 -0.67
CA PRO A 196 23.91 9.70 0.12
C PRO A 196 22.93 8.74 0.79
N LEU A 197 22.47 7.70 0.09
CA LEU A 197 21.54 6.72 0.66
C LEU A 197 22.19 5.96 1.81
N LYS A 198 23.41 5.44 1.63
CA LYS A 198 24.13 4.74 2.71
C LYS A 198 24.31 5.63 3.93
N TYR A 199 24.73 6.88 3.72
CA TYR A 199 25.01 7.80 4.80
C TYR A 199 23.76 8.22 5.58
N ILE A 200 22.62 8.42 4.90
CA ILE A 200 21.33 8.65 5.57
C ILE A 200 20.92 7.45 6.39
N ILE A 201 21.05 6.22 5.86
CA ILE A 201 20.76 4.98 6.59
C ILE A 201 21.57 4.92 7.88
N ASP A 202 22.88 5.12 7.80
CA ASP A 202 23.77 5.06 8.97
C ASP A 202 23.36 6.09 10.04
N LEU A 203 23.07 7.32 9.64
CA LEU A 203 22.65 8.38 10.56
C LEU A 203 21.26 8.13 11.17
N ALA A 204 20.31 7.66 10.37
CA ALA A 204 18.92 7.42 10.74
C ALA A 204 18.80 6.21 11.67
N HIS A 205 19.60 5.17 11.43
CA HIS A 205 19.60 3.94 12.21
C HIS A 205 20.44 4.02 13.48
N ASP A 206 21.39 4.96 13.57
CA ASP A 206 22.19 5.18 14.77
C ASP A 206 21.33 5.51 16.01
N THR A 207 21.27 4.56 16.95
CA THR A 207 20.61 4.70 18.26
C THR A 207 21.57 5.02 19.40
N SER A 208 22.87 5.24 19.12
CA SER A 208 23.86 5.60 20.15
C SER A 208 23.44 6.86 20.90
N GLY A 209 23.73 6.90 22.20
CA GLY A 209 23.36 8.02 23.06
C GLY A 209 21.85 8.20 23.25
N GLY A 210 21.05 7.15 23.05
CA GLY A 210 19.60 7.17 23.26
C GLY A 210 18.81 7.80 22.11
N LYS A 211 19.42 8.03 20.95
CA LYS A 211 18.75 8.53 19.76
C LYS A 211 17.64 7.56 19.34
N LYS A 212 16.50 8.11 18.92
CA LYS A 212 15.44 7.33 18.29
C LYS A 212 15.86 6.91 16.89
N ARG A 213 15.62 5.64 16.57
CA ARG A 213 15.79 5.10 15.21
C ARG A 213 14.75 5.74 14.30
N LEU A 214 15.16 6.13 13.10
CA LEU A 214 14.27 6.55 12.02
C LEU A 214 14.23 5.47 10.95
N GLU A 215 13.03 5.16 10.44
CA GLU A 215 12.94 4.37 9.22
C GLU A 215 13.45 5.15 8.02
N VAL A 216 14.18 4.50 7.11
CA VAL A 216 14.63 5.06 5.83
C VAL A 216 13.93 4.37 4.68
N HIS A 217 13.19 5.17 3.92
CA HIS A 217 12.47 4.71 2.74
C HIS A 217 13.11 5.31 1.49
N ALA A 218 13.59 4.46 0.59
CA ALA A 218 14.14 4.88 -0.69
C ALA A 218 13.01 5.34 -1.62
N TRP A 219 12.87 6.65 -1.82
CA TRP A 219 11.90 7.20 -2.76
C TRP A 219 12.43 7.17 -4.18
N VAL A 220 11.70 6.47 -5.05
CA VAL A 220 12.05 6.27 -6.45
C VAL A 220 10.91 6.72 -7.34
N VAL A 221 11.23 7.58 -8.30
CA VAL A 221 10.36 7.93 -9.42
C VAL A 221 10.43 6.79 -10.44
N VAL A 222 9.29 6.17 -10.79
CA VAL A 222 9.28 4.91 -11.58
C VAL A 222 9.52 5.12 -13.07
N TYR A 223 8.71 5.94 -13.75
CA TYR A 223 8.75 5.99 -15.22
C TYR A 223 9.51 7.19 -15.79
N ARG A 224 9.60 8.31 -15.08
CA ARG A 224 10.34 9.48 -15.57
C ARG A 224 11.84 9.26 -15.43
N VAL A 225 12.55 9.23 -16.56
CA VAL A 225 13.96 8.84 -16.62
C VAL A 225 14.88 9.84 -17.30
N HIS A 226 14.39 10.99 -17.73
CA HIS A 226 15.25 12.02 -18.31
C HIS A 226 14.65 13.41 -18.15
N LYS A 227 15.51 14.42 -17.95
CA LYS A 227 15.16 15.84 -18.00
C LYS A 227 15.96 16.50 -19.12
N GLY A 228 15.27 17.13 -20.05
CA GLY A 228 15.85 17.71 -21.27
C GLY A 228 14.78 18.42 -22.11
N SER A 229 15.12 18.79 -23.33
CA SER A 229 14.18 19.42 -24.27
C SER A 229 14.14 18.67 -25.59
N ALA A 230 13.10 18.89 -26.38
CA ALA A 230 13.01 18.33 -27.73
C ALA A 230 14.25 18.66 -28.59
N LYS A 231 14.89 19.83 -28.35
CA LYS A 231 16.12 20.24 -29.04
C LYS A 231 17.34 19.39 -28.68
N SER A 232 17.42 18.89 -27.45
CA SER A 232 18.57 18.07 -27.00
C SER A 232 18.43 16.59 -27.40
N GLY A 233 17.24 16.16 -27.84
CA GLY A 233 16.96 14.77 -28.17
C GLY A 233 17.04 13.83 -26.96
N LEU A 234 17.03 12.52 -27.22
CA LEU A 234 17.21 11.50 -26.19
C LEU A 234 18.69 11.43 -25.74
N PRO A 235 18.95 11.12 -24.46
CA PRO A 235 20.31 10.92 -23.97
C PRO A 235 20.98 9.71 -24.65
N ARG A 236 22.31 9.73 -24.77
CA ARG A 236 23.11 8.63 -25.33
C ARG A 236 23.40 7.54 -24.29
N SER A 237 23.81 6.37 -24.76
CA SER A 237 24.37 5.29 -23.92
C SER A 237 25.51 5.84 -23.03
N PRO A 238 25.63 5.43 -21.75
CA PRO A 238 25.01 4.26 -21.11
C PRO A 238 23.60 4.47 -20.54
N HIS A 239 22.99 5.64 -20.70
CA HIS A 239 21.64 5.93 -20.22
C HIS A 239 20.59 4.98 -20.81
N ILE A 240 19.54 4.65 -20.06
CA ILE A 240 18.54 3.66 -20.51
C ILE A 240 17.88 4.02 -21.83
N LEU A 241 17.44 5.28 -22.01
CA LEU A 241 16.91 5.77 -23.29
C LEU A 241 17.95 5.86 -24.43
N GLY A 242 19.23 5.77 -24.12
CA GLY A 242 20.28 5.65 -25.14
C GLY A 242 20.55 4.20 -25.55
N LYS A 243 20.30 3.24 -24.66
CA LYS A 243 20.36 1.79 -24.94
C LYS A 243 19.07 1.27 -25.57
N HIS A 244 17.93 1.79 -25.10
CA HIS A 244 16.58 1.41 -25.49
C HIS A 244 15.73 2.64 -25.83
N PRO A 245 16.05 3.39 -26.90
CA PRO A 245 15.26 4.54 -27.33
C PRO A 245 13.81 4.16 -27.67
N GLU A 246 13.57 2.92 -28.09
CA GLU A 246 12.26 2.36 -28.39
C GLU A 246 11.37 2.18 -27.16
N TRP A 247 11.89 2.35 -25.94
CA TRP A 247 11.10 2.31 -24.71
C TRP A 247 10.51 3.66 -24.30
N ALA A 248 10.89 4.74 -24.98
CA ALA A 248 10.35 6.06 -24.68
C ALA A 248 8.83 6.10 -24.92
N SER A 249 8.09 6.63 -23.95
CA SER A 249 6.67 6.85 -24.09
C SER A 249 6.39 8.03 -25.01
N LYS A 250 5.32 7.90 -25.80
CA LYS A 250 4.89 8.88 -26.79
C LYS A 250 3.45 9.29 -26.55
N ASN A 251 3.09 10.50 -26.95
CA ASN A 251 1.69 10.88 -27.08
C ASN A 251 1.12 10.54 -28.47
N LEU A 252 -0.16 10.83 -28.70
CA LEU A 252 -0.84 10.62 -29.99
C LEU A 252 -0.19 11.33 -31.17
N ALA A 253 0.46 12.47 -30.94
CA ALA A 253 1.18 13.24 -31.96
C ALA A 253 2.62 12.72 -32.21
N GLY A 254 3.05 11.70 -31.47
CA GLY A 254 4.40 11.13 -31.57
C GLY A 254 5.45 11.89 -30.76
N GLU A 255 5.05 12.84 -29.92
CA GLU A 255 5.96 13.63 -29.09
C GLU A 255 6.47 12.82 -27.89
N LEU A 256 7.74 13.05 -27.53
CA LEU A 256 8.45 12.34 -26.46
C LEU A 256 8.53 13.13 -25.15
N PHE A 257 8.43 14.45 -25.24
CA PHE A 257 8.71 15.35 -24.11
C PHE A 257 7.42 15.87 -23.49
N VAL A 258 7.31 15.72 -22.18
CA VAL A 258 6.27 16.34 -21.34
C VAL A 258 6.95 17.05 -20.19
N GLU A 259 6.65 18.33 -20.01
CA GLU A 259 7.24 19.17 -18.95
C GLU A 259 8.78 19.05 -18.90
N ASN A 260 9.43 19.14 -20.08
CA ASN A 260 10.89 18.99 -20.23
C ASN A 260 11.44 17.66 -19.68
N SER A 261 10.64 16.59 -19.75
CA SER A 261 11.01 15.26 -19.29
C SER A 261 10.61 14.17 -20.29
N VAL A 262 11.33 13.06 -20.28
CA VAL A 262 10.97 11.84 -21.01
C VAL A 262 10.72 10.71 -20.01
N CYS A 263 9.67 9.93 -20.26
CA CYS A 263 9.35 8.76 -19.45
C CYS A 263 9.45 7.49 -20.27
N LEU A 264 9.77 6.38 -19.61
CA LEU A 264 9.61 5.04 -20.15
C LEU A 264 8.12 4.68 -20.23
N ASP A 265 7.74 3.91 -21.22
CA ASP A 265 6.35 3.48 -21.40
C ASP A 265 6.03 2.21 -20.59
N PRO A 266 5.08 2.26 -19.62
CA PRO A 266 4.66 1.08 -18.86
C PRO A 266 4.15 -0.08 -19.74
N GLY A 267 3.67 0.21 -20.96
CA GLY A 267 3.18 -0.81 -21.90
C GLY A 267 4.28 -1.61 -22.60
N VAL A 268 5.55 -1.29 -22.36
CA VAL A 268 6.70 -2.04 -22.87
C VAL A 268 7.19 -3.02 -21.79
N PRO A 269 7.13 -4.34 -21.99
CA PRO A 269 7.47 -5.31 -20.93
C PRO A 269 8.87 -5.14 -20.33
N GLY A 270 9.86 -4.81 -21.17
CA GLY A 270 11.24 -4.57 -20.72
C GLY A 270 11.41 -3.38 -19.76
N VAL A 271 10.51 -2.40 -19.81
CA VAL A 271 10.52 -1.24 -18.90
C VAL A 271 10.24 -1.65 -17.47
N THR A 272 9.27 -2.55 -17.27
CA THR A 272 8.92 -3.09 -15.95
C THR A 272 10.11 -3.83 -15.34
N ASP A 273 10.73 -4.73 -16.11
CA ASP A 273 11.88 -5.52 -15.64
C ASP A 273 13.10 -4.65 -15.35
N TYR A 274 13.37 -3.66 -16.20
CA TYR A 274 14.43 -2.68 -15.96
C TYR A 274 14.23 -1.93 -14.65
N ASN A 275 13.05 -1.32 -14.44
CA ASN A 275 12.78 -0.56 -13.24
C ASN A 275 12.88 -1.45 -11.99
N ILE A 276 12.33 -2.67 -12.03
CA ILE A 276 12.45 -3.62 -10.91
C ILE A 276 13.92 -3.96 -10.64
N SER A 277 14.75 -4.19 -11.66
CA SER A 277 16.18 -4.47 -11.46
C SER A 277 16.93 -3.33 -10.74
N VAL A 278 16.58 -2.08 -11.02
CA VAL A 278 17.12 -0.90 -10.30
C VAL A 278 16.70 -0.92 -8.83
N PHE A 279 15.46 -1.32 -8.55
CA PHE A 279 14.93 -1.36 -7.19
C PHE A 279 15.48 -2.55 -6.39
N GLU A 280 15.72 -3.67 -7.05
CA GLU A 280 16.41 -4.83 -6.47
C GLU A 280 17.86 -4.51 -6.13
N ASP A 281 18.56 -3.75 -6.97
CA ASP A 281 19.93 -3.26 -6.68
C ASP A 281 19.96 -2.42 -5.39
N ILE A 282 18.93 -1.61 -5.14
CA ILE A 282 18.79 -0.85 -3.88
C ILE A 282 18.49 -1.81 -2.71
N VAL A 283 17.43 -2.61 -2.80
CA VAL A 283 16.93 -3.43 -1.69
C VAL A 283 17.93 -4.52 -1.28
N SER A 284 18.73 -5.04 -2.22
CA SER A 284 19.72 -6.09 -1.94
C SER A 284 21.01 -5.57 -1.30
N ARG A 285 21.32 -4.26 -1.42
CA ARG A 285 22.61 -3.70 -0.98
C ARG A 285 22.51 -2.65 0.12
N TYR A 286 21.34 -2.07 0.32
CA TYR A 286 21.11 -1.04 1.32
C TYR A 286 20.11 -1.53 2.36
N ASP A 287 20.39 -1.27 3.64
CA ASP A 287 19.48 -1.60 4.73
C ASP A 287 18.32 -0.58 4.80
N VAL A 288 17.54 -0.47 3.74
CA VAL A 288 16.33 0.36 3.73
C VAL A 288 15.20 -0.34 4.46
N ASP A 289 14.41 0.40 5.22
CA ASP A 289 13.18 -0.10 5.86
C ASP A 289 12.05 -0.26 4.86
N GLY A 290 12.05 0.60 3.82
CA GLY A 290 11.08 0.54 2.75
C GLY A 290 11.54 1.11 1.43
N ILE A 291 10.73 0.88 0.41
CA ILE A 291 10.83 1.52 -0.89
C ILE A 291 9.53 2.30 -1.14
N ASN A 292 9.66 3.56 -1.53
CA ASN A 292 8.54 4.45 -1.77
C ASN A 292 8.42 4.79 -3.26
N PHE A 293 7.45 4.17 -3.94
CA PHE A 293 7.20 4.38 -5.36
C PHE A 293 6.41 5.67 -5.60
N ASP A 294 6.93 6.55 -6.45
CA ASP A 294 6.24 7.73 -6.94
C ASP A 294 6.26 7.76 -8.48
N TYR A 295 5.37 8.55 -9.07
CA TYR A 295 5.16 8.60 -10.53
C TYR A 295 4.94 7.21 -11.14
N ILE A 296 4.26 6.34 -10.39
CA ILE A 296 3.75 5.04 -10.86
C ILE A 296 2.44 5.25 -11.63
N ARG A 297 2.56 5.91 -12.79
CA ARG A 297 1.44 6.33 -13.65
C ARG A 297 1.95 6.76 -15.02
N TYR A 298 1.05 6.85 -15.99
CA TYR A 298 1.29 7.59 -17.22
C TYR A 298 1.28 9.11 -16.92
N GLN A 299 1.90 9.88 -17.82
CA GLN A 299 2.21 11.28 -17.60
C GLN A 299 0.96 12.15 -17.63
N ALA A 300 0.08 11.89 -18.61
CA ALA A 300 -1.24 12.48 -18.73
C ALA A 300 -2.08 11.63 -19.69
N ARG A 301 -3.38 11.95 -19.76
CA ARG A 301 -4.26 11.40 -20.79
C ARG A 301 -3.71 11.72 -22.19
N GLY A 302 -3.69 10.74 -23.08
CA GLY A 302 -3.14 10.88 -24.43
C GLY A 302 -1.65 10.51 -24.55
N TRP A 303 -1.00 10.10 -23.45
CA TRP A 303 0.31 9.46 -23.45
C TRP A 303 0.19 7.94 -23.46
N GLY A 304 1.32 7.25 -23.70
CA GLY A 304 1.38 5.79 -23.71
C GLY A 304 1.32 5.13 -25.08
N TYR A 305 1.40 5.93 -26.16
CA TYR A 305 1.22 5.49 -27.55
C TYR A 305 2.53 4.95 -28.15
N ASN A 306 3.36 4.30 -27.33
CA ASN A 306 4.51 3.57 -27.82
C ASN A 306 4.09 2.44 -28.78
N ALA A 307 4.87 2.19 -29.83
CA ALA A 307 4.54 1.21 -30.86
C ALA A 307 4.37 -0.22 -30.31
N ILE A 308 5.22 -0.62 -29.36
CA ILE A 308 5.15 -1.94 -28.71
C ILE A 308 3.87 -2.04 -27.86
N ALA A 309 3.56 -1.00 -27.09
CA ALA A 309 2.34 -0.94 -26.27
C ALA A 309 1.07 -1.02 -27.14
N LEU A 310 1.02 -0.27 -28.25
CA LEU A 310 -0.08 -0.32 -29.21
C LEU A 310 -0.23 -1.70 -29.87
N GLN A 311 0.87 -2.35 -30.23
CA GLN A 311 0.84 -3.70 -30.79
C GLN A 311 0.27 -4.71 -29.79
N ARG A 312 0.70 -4.64 -28.53
CA ARG A 312 0.16 -5.48 -27.45
C ARG A 312 -1.33 -5.25 -27.25
N PHE A 313 -1.75 -3.99 -27.15
CA PHE A 313 -3.18 -3.64 -27.06
C PHE A 313 -4.00 -4.20 -28.22
N ARG A 314 -3.56 -3.98 -29.46
CA ARG A 314 -4.24 -4.49 -30.66
C ARG A 314 -4.40 -6.01 -30.63
N LYS A 315 -3.35 -6.73 -30.21
CA LYS A 315 -3.38 -8.19 -30.07
C LYS A 315 -4.34 -8.65 -28.97
N LEU A 316 -4.29 -8.04 -27.79
CA LEU A 316 -5.10 -8.43 -26.64
C LEU A 316 -6.59 -8.17 -26.83
N TYR A 317 -6.94 -7.07 -27.50
CA TYR A 317 -8.33 -6.65 -27.69
C TYR A 317 -8.86 -6.92 -29.10
N ASN A 318 -8.09 -7.60 -29.97
CA ASN A 318 -8.41 -7.85 -31.38
C ASN A 318 -8.80 -6.57 -32.14
N ARG A 319 -8.02 -5.52 -31.95
CA ARG A 319 -8.22 -4.19 -32.57
C ARG A 319 -7.20 -3.97 -33.68
N LYS A 320 -7.52 -3.11 -34.65
CA LYS A 320 -6.60 -2.71 -35.75
C LYS A 320 -6.30 -1.21 -35.74
N ASP A 321 -7.16 -0.42 -35.14
CA ASP A 321 -7.07 1.03 -35.05
C ASP A 321 -6.05 1.50 -34.01
N THR A 322 -5.74 2.79 -34.04
CA THR A 322 -5.12 3.48 -32.90
C THR A 322 -6.25 4.01 -32.03
N PRO A 323 -6.39 3.55 -30.76
CA PRO A 323 -7.48 4.02 -29.90
C PRO A 323 -7.34 5.52 -29.66
N ASN A 324 -8.48 6.21 -29.47
CA ASN A 324 -8.44 7.59 -29.00
C ASN A 324 -8.11 7.63 -27.49
N ALA A 325 -7.69 8.79 -26.99
CA ALA A 325 -7.24 8.95 -25.60
C ALA A 325 -8.33 8.73 -24.52
N ARG A 326 -9.59 8.53 -24.91
CA ARG A 326 -10.71 8.22 -24.01
C ARG A 326 -11.31 6.83 -24.25
N ASP A 327 -10.74 6.03 -25.14
CA ASP A 327 -11.21 4.66 -25.40
C ASP A 327 -11.15 3.85 -24.08
N PRO A 328 -12.28 3.29 -23.61
CA PRO A 328 -12.31 2.56 -22.33
C PRO A 328 -11.39 1.34 -22.29
N GLN A 329 -11.23 0.62 -23.40
CA GLN A 329 -10.34 -0.55 -23.47
C GLN A 329 -8.87 -0.11 -23.41
N TRP A 330 -8.53 1.02 -24.04
CA TRP A 330 -7.18 1.58 -23.96
C TRP A 330 -6.83 2.03 -22.55
N LEU A 331 -7.74 2.76 -21.89
CA LEU A 331 -7.53 3.19 -20.50
C LEU A 331 -7.42 2.00 -19.55
N GLU A 332 -8.19 0.93 -19.79
CA GLU A 332 -8.07 -0.31 -19.02
C GLU A 332 -6.72 -0.99 -19.25
N PHE A 333 -6.30 -1.14 -20.50
CA PHE A 333 -4.97 -1.66 -20.83
C PHE A 333 -3.86 -0.90 -20.10
N GLN A 334 -3.92 0.45 -20.09
CA GLN A 334 -2.94 1.29 -19.40
C GLN A 334 -2.93 1.09 -17.88
N ARG A 335 -4.12 1.06 -17.24
CA ARG A 335 -4.24 0.76 -15.80
C ARG A 335 -3.64 -0.61 -15.46
N GLU A 336 -3.88 -1.61 -16.30
CA GLU A 336 -3.32 -2.95 -16.12
C GLU A 336 -1.79 -2.93 -16.16
N GLN A 337 -1.16 -2.17 -17.06
CA GLN A 337 0.32 -2.11 -17.14
C GLN A 337 0.94 -1.59 -15.84
N VAL A 338 0.35 -0.55 -15.27
CA VAL A 338 0.82 0.04 -14.00
C VAL A 338 0.59 -0.94 -12.83
N THR A 339 -0.55 -1.62 -12.84
CA THR A 339 -0.90 -2.65 -11.84
C THR A 339 0.04 -3.87 -11.93
N HIS A 340 0.42 -4.28 -13.14
CA HIS A 340 1.38 -5.37 -13.35
C HIS A 340 2.75 -5.03 -12.79
N PHE A 341 3.25 -3.81 -13.03
CA PHE A 341 4.51 -3.36 -12.44
C PHE A 341 4.45 -3.47 -10.91
N LEU A 342 3.42 -2.92 -10.27
CA LEU A 342 3.34 -2.91 -8.80
C LEU A 342 3.26 -4.33 -8.23
N ARG A 343 2.44 -5.19 -8.83
CA ARG A 343 2.31 -6.60 -8.43
C ARG A 343 3.65 -7.35 -8.54
N LYS A 344 4.37 -7.18 -9.65
CA LYS A 344 5.64 -7.84 -9.89
C LYS A 344 6.73 -7.30 -8.96
N ALA A 345 6.79 -5.99 -8.76
CA ALA A 345 7.70 -5.33 -7.83
C ALA A 345 7.46 -5.81 -6.39
N TYR A 346 6.21 -5.92 -5.94
CA TYR A 346 5.89 -6.40 -4.59
C TYR A 346 6.48 -7.79 -4.34
N ILE A 347 6.20 -8.75 -5.23
CA ILE A 347 6.72 -10.13 -5.11
C ILE A 347 8.25 -10.17 -5.17
N ARG A 348 8.85 -9.48 -6.15
CA ARG A 348 10.30 -9.52 -6.37
C ARG A 348 11.08 -8.90 -5.21
N LEU A 349 10.64 -7.75 -4.70
CA LEU A 349 11.36 -7.04 -3.64
C LEU A 349 11.16 -7.70 -2.27
N THR A 350 9.96 -8.21 -1.97
CA THR A 350 9.71 -8.93 -0.71
C THR A 350 10.33 -10.33 -0.69
N ALA A 351 10.64 -10.93 -1.86
CA ALA A 351 11.47 -12.13 -1.93
C ALA A 351 12.92 -11.87 -1.47
N ILE A 352 13.45 -10.65 -1.69
CA ILE A 352 14.79 -10.25 -1.25
C ILE A 352 14.76 -9.87 0.24
N LYS A 353 13.80 -9.04 0.64
CA LYS A 353 13.66 -8.55 2.01
C LYS A 353 12.19 -8.67 2.46
N PRO A 354 11.79 -9.78 3.13
CA PRO A 354 10.39 -10.05 3.47
C PRO A 354 9.69 -8.92 4.25
N ASN A 355 10.42 -8.30 5.18
CA ASN A 355 9.93 -7.21 6.02
C ASN A 355 10.02 -5.82 5.36
N LEU A 356 10.50 -5.70 4.12
CA LEU A 356 10.55 -4.43 3.39
C LEU A 356 9.15 -3.82 3.28
N LYS A 357 8.98 -2.57 3.67
CA LYS A 357 7.73 -1.84 3.43
C LYS A 357 7.67 -1.34 1.98
N VAL A 358 6.67 -1.77 1.22
CA VAL A 358 6.42 -1.27 -0.14
C VAL A 358 5.37 -0.16 -0.06
N SER A 359 5.80 1.10 -0.13
CA SER A 359 4.90 2.25 -0.09
C SER A 359 4.72 2.90 -1.45
N VAL A 360 3.57 3.56 -1.65
CA VAL A 360 3.22 4.19 -2.92
C VAL A 360 2.65 5.59 -2.70
N CYS A 361 3.15 6.57 -3.46
CA CYS A 361 2.57 7.90 -3.58
C CYS A 361 1.46 7.89 -4.64
N THR A 362 0.21 8.03 -4.19
CA THR A 362 -0.96 7.97 -5.07
C THR A 362 -1.65 9.33 -5.19
N ILE A 363 -2.26 9.60 -6.33
CA ILE A 363 -2.89 10.88 -6.64
C ILE A 363 -4.32 10.95 -6.09
N GLY A 364 -4.65 12.09 -5.47
CA GLY A 364 -6.02 12.53 -5.16
C GLY A 364 -6.43 13.72 -6.03
N TRP A 365 -6.17 13.65 -7.34
CA TRP A 365 -6.53 14.70 -8.30
C TRP A 365 -8.05 14.86 -8.38
N GLY A 366 -8.51 16.10 -8.54
CA GLY A 366 -9.94 16.40 -8.51
C GLY A 366 -10.60 16.09 -7.16
N ASP A 367 -11.88 15.70 -7.22
CA ASP A 367 -12.70 15.22 -6.09
C ASP A 367 -13.11 13.76 -6.32
N ILE A 368 -13.94 13.19 -5.43
CA ILE A 368 -14.54 11.85 -5.57
C ILE A 368 -16.05 11.97 -5.81
N PRO A 369 -16.52 12.01 -7.07
CA PRO A 369 -17.93 12.18 -7.38
C PRO A 369 -18.77 11.01 -6.86
N GLY A 370 -19.65 11.28 -5.89
CA GLY A 370 -20.55 10.28 -5.32
C GLY A 370 -19.85 9.13 -4.58
N GLY A 371 -18.58 9.31 -4.18
CA GLY A 371 -17.80 8.24 -3.55
C GLY A 371 -17.30 7.16 -4.52
N ASP A 372 -17.49 7.34 -5.84
CA ASP A 372 -17.09 6.37 -6.85
C ASP A 372 -15.69 6.67 -7.38
N PHE A 373 -14.74 5.79 -7.07
CA PHE A 373 -13.35 5.90 -7.48
C PHE A 373 -13.17 5.87 -9.01
N THR A 374 -14.01 5.13 -9.73
CA THR A 374 -13.89 4.96 -11.19
C THR A 374 -14.20 6.24 -11.96
N ARG A 375 -14.87 7.21 -11.31
CA ARG A 375 -15.22 8.52 -11.85
C ARG A 375 -14.20 9.61 -11.53
N THR A 376 -13.07 9.26 -10.91
CA THR A 376 -12.04 10.21 -10.48
C THR A 376 -11.00 10.48 -11.57
N ASP A 377 -10.32 11.63 -11.47
CA ASP A 377 -9.16 11.94 -12.32
C ASP A 377 -7.98 10.99 -12.06
N ALA A 378 -7.90 10.40 -10.87
CA ALA A 378 -6.90 9.38 -10.55
C ALA A 378 -7.07 8.14 -11.44
N TYR A 379 -8.30 7.66 -11.56
CA TYR A 379 -8.65 6.48 -12.34
C TYR A 379 -8.67 6.75 -13.86
N ALA A 380 -9.26 7.86 -14.28
CA ALA A 380 -9.50 8.13 -15.71
C ALA A 380 -8.39 8.97 -16.38
N GLY A 381 -7.72 9.85 -15.63
CA GLY A 381 -6.68 10.74 -16.15
C GLY A 381 -5.28 10.19 -15.91
N GLY A 382 -4.97 9.87 -14.65
CA GLY A 382 -3.68 9.33 -14.25
C GLY A 382 -3.54 7.82 -14.44
N VAL A 383 -4.63 7.12 -14.79
CA VAL A 383 -4.69 5.64 -14.92
C VAL A 383 -4.01 4.93 -13.73
N GLN A 384 -4.23 5.48 -12.54
CA GLN A 384 -3.62 5.07 -11.29
C GLN A 384 -4.68 4.42 -10.40
N ASP A 385 -4.94 3.13 -10.62
CA ASP A 385 -6.01 2.39 -9.93
C ASP A 385 -5.61 1.95 -8.51
N TRP A 386 -5.27 2.91 -7.67
CA TRP A 386 -4.71 2.62 -6.36
C TRP A 386 -5.72 2.02 -5.38
N ASN A 387 -7.03 2.23 -5.60
CA ASN A 387 -8.06 1.56 -4.80
C ASN A 387 -7.97 0.04 -4.98
N GLU A 388 -7.85 -0.38 -6.24
CA GLU A 388 -7.65 -1.78 -6.59
C GLU A 388 -6.31 -2.32 -6.08
N TRP A 389 -5.24 -1.52 -6.09
CA TRP A 389 -3.95 -1.96 -5.55
C TRP A 389 -3.97 -2.26 -4.05
N GLN A 390 -4.72 -1.48 -3.27
CA GLN A 390 -4.95 -1.77 -1.85
C GLN A 390 -5.80 -3.03 -1.68
N ARG A 391 -6.88 -3.18 -2.46
CA ARG A 391 -7.74 -4.37 -2.44
C ARG A 391 -6.98 -5.65 -2.80
N LEU A 392 -6.12 -5.57 -3.81
CA LEU A 392 -5.21 -6.63 -4.25
C LEU A 392 -4.01 -6.81 -3.33
N GLN A 393 -3.82 -5.91 -2.36
CA GLN A 393 -2.80 -6.04 -1.33
C GLN A 393 -1.35 -6.03 -1.88
N ILE A 394 -1.14 -5.44 -3.07
CA ILE A 394 0.15 -5.36 -3.79
C ILE A 394 1.02 -4.15 -3.37
N LEU A 395 0.65 -3.50 -2.28
CA LEU A 395 1.43 -2.47 -1.58
C LEU A 395 1.21 -2.66 -0.08
N ASP A 396 2.06 -2.08 0.74
CA ASP A 396 1.95 -2.08 2.20
C ASP A 396 1.38 -0.75 2.75
N VAL A 397 1.83 0.37 2.18
CA VAL A 397 1.47 1.71 2.66
C VAL A 397 1.09 2.62 1.49
N ASN A 398 -0.13 3.16 1.50
CA ASN A 398 -0.61 4.11 0.51
C ASN A 398 -0.49 5.55 1.04
N PHE A 399 0.59 6.24 0.69
CA PHE A 399 0.75 7.67 0.93
C PHE A 399 -0.06 8.47 -0.10
N ARG A 400 -1.38 8.55 0.08
CA ARG A 400 -2.24 9.32 -0.81
C ARG A 400 -1.92 10.80 -0.69
N MET A 401 -1.50 11.41 -1.80
CA MET A 401 -1.18 12.83 -1.90
C MET A 401 -2.44 13.68 -1.71
N GLY A 402 -2.68 14.11 -0.47
CA GLY A 402 -3.72 15.05 -0.08
C GLY A 402 -3.34 16.51 -0.31
N TYR A 403 -2.68 16.79 -1.43
CA TYR A 403 -2.12 18.10 -1.75
C TYR A 403 -3.23 19.09 -2.12
N LYS A 404 -3.88 19.62 -1.09
CA LYS A 404 -5.02 20.51 -1.17
C LYS A 404 -4.73 21.74 -0.33
N ASN A 405 -5.01 22.92 -0.90
CA ASN A 405 -4.87 24.19 -0.20
C ASN A 405 -6.05 24.40 0.77
N GLN A 406 -5.76 24.36 2.07
CA GLN A 406 -6.73 24.46 3.16
C GLN A 406 -7.50 25.79 3.17
N SER A 407 -6.91 26.87 2.68
CA SER A 407 -7.55 28.19 2.61
C SER A 407 -8.57 28.29 1.47
N ASN A 408 -8.56 27.35 0.52
CA ASN A 408 -9.55 27.31 -0.54
C ASN A 408 -10.70 26.35 -0.15
N PRO A 409 -11.97 26.81 -0.05
CA PRO A 409 -13.09 25.98 0.39
C PRO A 409 -13.30 24.71 -0.45
N LYS A 410 -13.14 24.79 -1.77
CA LYS A 410 -13.26 23.64 -2.67
C LYS A 410 -12.18 22.60 -2.37
N HIS A 411 -10.93 23.03 -2.23
CA HIS A 411 -9.82 22.13 -1.91
C HIS A 411 -9.94 21.52 -0.52
N LYS A 412 -10.42 22.29 0.48
CA LYS A 412 -10.72 21.78 1.82
C LYS A 412 -11.76 20.66 1.77
N SER A 413 -12.86 20.84 1.04
CA SER A 413 -13.87 19.78 0.85
C SER A 413 -13.28 18.55 0.15
N GLN A 414 -12.47 18.74 -0.89
CA GLN A 414 -11.78 17.64 -1.56
C GLN A 414 -10.83 16.89 -0.62
N PHE A 415 -10.10 17.59 0.25
CA PHE A 415 -9.24 16.94 1.25
C PHE A 415 -10.07 16.03 2.16
N ILE A 416 -11.20 16.53 2.68
CA ILE A 416 -12.13 15.79 3.52
C ILE A 416 -12.66 14.55 2.79
N ASN A 417 -13.18 14.71 1.58
CA ASN A 417 -13.76 13.61 0.78
C ASN A 417 -12.72 12.52 0.50
N TRP A 418 -11.53 12.91 0.05
CA TRP A 418 -10.44 11.95 -0.19
C TRP A 418 -9.96 11.27 1.08
N THR A 419 -9.91 11.97 2.21
CA THR A 419 -9.52 11.37 3.50
C THR A 419 -10.54 10.33 3.93
N ARG A 420 -11.84 10.64 3.92
CA ARG A 420 -12.90 9.67 4.22
C ARG A 420 -12.85 8.44 3.32
N PHE A 421 -12.69 8.65 2.01
CA PHE A 421 -12.59 7.53 1.07
C PHE A 421 -11.37 6.67 1.36
N SER A 422 -10.18 7.27 1.52
CA SER A 422 -8.93 6.52 1.75
C SER A 422 -9.03 5.64 3.00
N LEU A 423 -9.56 6.19 4.10
CA LEU A 423 -9.73 5.46 5.37
C LEU A 423 -10.83 4.39 5.29
N GLY A 424 -11.86 4.58 4.45
CA GLY A 424 -12.86 3.54 4.17
C GLY A 424 -12.37 2.41 3.26
N HIS A 425 -11.21 2.55 2.62
CA HIS A 425 -10.71 1.66 1.57
C HIS A 425 -9.26 1.23 1.83
N GLN A 426 -8.90 1.00 3.09
CA GLN A 426 -7.56 0.56 3.50
C GLN A 426 -7.27 -0.90 3.13
N TYR A 427 -8.28 -1.78 3.12
CA TYR A 427 -8.14 -3.20 2.76
C TYR A 427 -6.99 -3.93 3.50
N PHE A 428 -6.87 -3.70 4.81
CA PHE A 428 -5.79 -4.22 5.65
C PHE A 428 -4.40 -3.73 5.22
N ARG A 429 -4.32 -2.47 4.75
CA ARG A 429 -3.11 -1.71 4.47
C ARG A 429 -3.13 -0.38 5.20
N LEU A 430 -1.94 0.20 5.40
CA LEU A 430 -1.84 1.54 5.99
C LEU A 430 -2.13 2.58 4.90
N SER A 431 -2.89 3.62 5.24
CA SER A 431 -3.20 4.75 4.37
C SER A 431 -2.91 6.09 5.05
N PRO A 432 -1.64 6.38 5.41
CA PRO A 432 -1.25 7.70 5.92
C PRO A 432 -1.53 8.79 4.88
N ILE A 433 -1.87 9.99 5.36
CA ILE A 433 -2.24 11.10 4.48
C ILE A 433 -0.99 11.91 4.10
N GLY A 434 -0.71 12.01 2.79
CA GLY A 434 0.33 12.89 2.26
C GLY A 434 -0.11 14.36 2.33
N LEU A 435 0.60 15.16 3.12
CA LEU A 435 0.32 16.58 3.35
C LEU A 435 1.13 17.43 2.38
N GLY A 436 0.45 18.25 1.58
CA GLY A 436 1.10 19.25 0.72
C GLY A 436 1.38 20.51 1.51
N ALA A 437 2.33 20.45 2.44
CA ALA A 437 2.58 21.53 3.39
C ALA A 437 3.05 22.82 2.69
N TYR A 438 3.82 22.68 1.60
CA TYR A 438 4.21 23.77 0.69
C TYR A 438 3.03 24.55 0.07
N LEU A 439 1.83 23.99 0.04
CA LEU A 439 0.62 24.68 -0.43
C LEU A 439 -0.10 25.50 0.65
N ASN A 440 0.30 25.34 1.91
CA ASN A 440 -0.48 25.71 3.08
C ASN A 440 0.32 26.58 4.06
N SER A 441 -0.38 27.35 4.90
CA SER A 441 0.23 27.85 6.13
C SER A 441 0.47 26.69 7.12
N THR A 442 1.27 26.96 8.16
CA THR A 442 1.45 26.01 9.27
C THR A 442 0.11 25.61 9.89
N GLU A 443 -0.75 26.59 10.19
CA GLU A 443 -2.09 26.39 10.77
C GLU A 443 -3.02 25.61 9.83
N GLY A 444 -2.90 25.83 8.52
CA GLY A 444 -3.66 25.09 7.52
C GLY A 444 -3.27 23.60 7.50
N THR A 445 -1.97 23.32 7.59
CA THR A 445 -1.45 21.94 7.68
C THR A 445 -1.86 21.28 8.99
N LEU A 446 -1.79 21.99 10.12
CA LEU A 446 -2.25 21.48 11.41
C LEU A 446 -3.75 21.13 11.38
N SER A 447 -4.58 21.98 10.77
CA SER A 447 -6.02 21.69 10.61
C SER A 447 -6.29 20.40 9.82
N GLN A 448 -5.47 20.12 8.81
CA GLN A 448 -5.57 18.88 8.01
C GLN A 448 -5.14 17.66 8.82
N ILE A 449 -4.07 17.79 9.61
CA ILE A 449 -3.61 16.76 10.55
C ILE A 449 -4.70 16.44 11.56
N ASP A 450 -5.25 17.45 12.22
CA ASP A 450 -6.28 17.27 13.25
C ASP A 450 -7.51 16.58 12.69
N TYR A 451 -8.00 17.02 11.53
CA TYR A 451 -9.13 16.37 10.86
C TYR A 451 -8.85 14.91 10.56
N ALA A 452 -7.73 14.60 9.91
CA ALA A 452 -7.42 13.23 9.51
C ALA A 452 -7.15 12.31 10.72
N ARG A 453 -6.49 12.82 11.76
CA ARG A 453 -6.26 12.10 13.03
C ARG A 453 -7.57 11.78 13.73
N GLN A 454 -8.49 12.75 13.84
CA GLN A 454 -9.82 12.54 14.43
C GLN A 454 -10.67 11.51 13.66
N ASN A 455 -10.35 11.26 12.39
CA ASN A 455 -11.03 10.27 11.55
C ASN A 455 -10.27 8.94 11.44
N GLY A 456 -9.21 8.73 12.23
CA GLY A 456 -8.51 7.44 12.33
C GLY A 456 -7.36 7.23 11.34
N ALA A 457 -6.78 8.28 10.76
CA ALA A 457 -5.63 8.14 9.86
C ALA A 457 -4.45 7.42 10.53
N ASP A 458 -3.80 6.50 9.81
CA ASP A 458 -2.62 5.75 10.28
C ASP A 458 -1.40 6.63 10.55
N GLY A 459 -1.40 7.82 9.94
CA GLY A 459 -0.36 8.82 10.10
C GLY A 459 -0.33 9.78 8.92
N PHE A 460 0.84 10.35 8.71
CA PHE A 460 1.09 11.46 7.81
C PHE A 460 2.42 11.28 7.11
N GLY A 461 2.45 11.73 5.86
CA GLY A 461 3.70 12.06 5.21
C GLY A 461 3.74 13.54 4.91
N TYR A 462 4.83 14.21 5.28
CA TYR A 462 4.96 15.66 5.18
C TYR A 462 5.78 16.03 3.96
N TYR A 463 5.14 16.60 2.93
CA TYR A 463 5.79 17.05 1.70
C TYR A 463 5.89 18.59 1.66
N CYS A 464 7.08 19.19 1.64
CA CYS A 464 8.41 18.55 1.71
C CYS A 464 9.34 19.24 2.71
N TYR A 465 10.45 18.56 3.00
CA TYR A 465 11.50 19.05 3.88
C TYR A 465 11.92 20.48 3.54
N ASN A 466 12.13 20.79 2.25
CA ASN A 466 12.71 22.05 1.82
C ASN A 466 11.71 23.22 1.70
N GLU A 467 10.42 22.96 1.83
CA GLU A 467 9.38 23.99 1.91
C GLU A 467 8.31 23.54 2.91
N PRO A 468 8.59 23.66 4.23
CA PRO A 468 7.70 23.14 5.26
C PRO A 468 6.32 23.82 5.30
N ALA A 469 6.25 25.07 4.89
CA ALA A 469 5.00 25.77 4.69
C ALA A 469 5.18 26.68 3.48
N LYS A 470 4.06 27.12 2.89
CA LYS A 470 4.06 28.04 1.76
C LYS A 470 5.02 29.21 2.01
N ASN A 471 6.00 29.39 1.12
CA ASN A 471 7.02 30.45 1.20
C ASN A 471 7.89 30.41 2.46
N THR A 472 8.02 29.27 3.13
CA THR A 472 8.82 29.11 4.35
C THR A 472 10.05 28.26 4.08
N LYS A 473 11.21 28.66 4.62
CA LYS A 473 12.46 27.91 4.50
C LYS A 473 12.62 26.88 5.63
N PRO A 474 13.33 25.76 5.38
CA PRO A 474 13.55 24.75 6.40
C PRO A 474 14.51 25.26 7.48
N THR A 475 14.05 25.27 8.72
CA THR A 475 14.92 25.49 9.88
C THR A 475 14.60 24.47 10.96
N SER A 476 15.60 24.11 11.77
CA SER A 476 15.37 23.23 12.93
C SER A 476 14.32 23.81 13.88
N SER A 477 14.34 25.14 14.08
CA SER A 477 13.39 25.83 14.95
C SER A 477 11.94 25.74 14.44
N TYR A 478 11.74 25.81 13.12
CA TYR A 478 10.42 25.61 12.53
C TYR A 478 9.89 24.21 12.86
N TYR A 479 10.67 23.16 12.58
CA TYR A 479 10.21 21.79 12.76
C TYR A 479 9.98 21.43 14.23
N GLN A 480 10.79 21.96 15.14
CA GLN A 480 10.55 21.85 16.59
C GLN A 480 9.24 22.54 17.00
N ALA A 481 8.99 23.76 16.53
CA ALA A 481 7.76 24.48 16.83
C ALA A 481 6.52 23.80 16.24
N PHE A 482 6.64 23.27 15.02
CA PHE A 482 5.62 22.45 14.38
C PHE A 482 5.33 21.19 15.19
N ALA A 483 6.37 20.45 15.59
CA ALA A 483 6.24 19.22 16.36
C ALA A 483 5.54 19.43 17.70
N LYS A 484 5.82 20.53 18.41
CA LYS A 484 5.10 20.87 19.66
C LYS A 484 3.58 20.92 19.49
N LYS A 485 3.09 21.22 18.28
CA LYS A 485 1.64 21.25 17.96
C LYS A 485 1.17 19.94 17.32
N ALA A 486 1.89 19.45 16.31
CA ALA A 486 1.47 18.30 15.51
C ALA A 486 1.84 16.95 16.13
N PHE A 487 3.05 16.83 16.69
CA PHE A 487 3.72 15.61 17.13
C PHE A 487 4.41 15.83 18.49
N PRO A 488 3.67 16.19 19.56
CA PRO A 488 4.27 16.66 20.82
C PRO A 488 5.07 15.58 21.55
N VAL A 489 4.73 14.31 21.35
CA VAL A 489 5.40 13.14 21.93
C VAL A 489 5.78 12.20 20.79
N TRP A 490 6.94 11.54 20.90
CA TRP A 490 7.35 10.49 19.98
C TRP A 490 6.26 9.40 19.83
N ALA A 491 6.09 8.89 18.62
CA ALA A 491 5.29 7.71 18.32
C ALA A 491 6.09 6.80 17.41
N ASP A 492 5.95 5.49 17.58
CA ASP A 492 6.61 4.53 16.71
C ASP A 492 5.84 4.39 15.39
N VAL A 493 6.51 3.86 14.36
CA VAL A 493 5.85 3.59 13.08
C VAL A 493 4.86 2.43 13.28
N PRO A 494 3.62 2.52 12.75
CA PRO A 494 2.67 1.43 12.88
C PRO A 494 3.24 0.11 12.35
N PRO A 495 3.07 -1.01 13.08
CA PRO A 495 3.52 -2.32 12.64
C PRO A 495 2.76 -2.75 11.38
N LEU A 496 3.38 -3.61 10.57
CA LEU A 496 2.71 -4.23 9.43
C LEU A 496 2.20 -5.61 9.87
N ALA A 497 1.01 -5.64 10.48
CA ALA A 497 0.43 -6.87 11.06
C ALA A 497 0.42 -8.05 10.07
N TRP A 498 0.18 -7.78 8.77
CA TRP A 498 0.19 -8.77 7.68
C TRP A 498 1.59 -9.24 7.25
N LYS A 499 2.67 -8.69 7.81
CA LYS A 499 4.04 -9.19 7.61
C LYS A 499 4.58 -9.88 8.86
N GLU A 500 4.15 -9.43 10.04
CA GLU A 500 4.55 -10.01 11.32
C GLU A 500 3.81 -11.33 11.63
N SER A 501 2.56 -11.44 11.20
CA SER A 501 1.70 -12.60 11.52
C SER A 501 0.74 -12.94 10.37
N ASN A 502 1.28 -13.31 9.22
CA ASN A 502 0.47 -13.64 8.04
C ASN A 502 0.11 -15.13 7.98
N PRO A 503 -1.17 -15.53 8.15
CA PRO A 503 -1.59 -16.90 7.86
C PRO A 503 -1.57 -17.22 6.36
N ASN A 504 -1.41 -16.21 5.50
CA ASN A 504 -1.48 -16.34 4.05
C ASN A 504 -0.10 -16.30 3.41
N GLY A 505 0.01 -16.93 2.24
CA GLY A 505 1.19 -16.88 1.37
C GLY A 505 0.97 -16.04 0.12
N SER A 506 1.91 -16.14 -0.81
CA SER A 506 1.78 -15.63 -2.17
C SER A 506 2.02 -16.76 -3.17
N LEU A 507 1.38 -16.67 -4.33
CA LEU A 507 1.67 -17.52 -5.49
C LEU A 507 2.12 -16.64 -6.64
N ALA A 508 3.24 -16.97 -7.28
CA ALA A 508 3.71 -16.27 -8.46
C ALA A 508 4.24 -17.25 -9.51
N GLY A 509 4.38 -16.82 -10.76
CA GLY A 509 4.94 -17.66 -11.81
C GLY A 509 4.87 -16.99 -13.17
N ILE A 510 5.34 -17.71 -14.18
CA ILE A 510 5.29 -17.28 -15.57
C ILE A 510 4.51 -18.29 -16.40
N VAL A 511 3.53 -17.82 -17.18
CA VAL A 511 2.82 -18.63 -18.17
C VAL A 511 3.51 -18.51 -19.52
N ARG A 512 3.85 -19.64 -20.11
CA ARG A 512 4.44 -19.72 -21.45
C ARG A 512 3.64 -20.67 -22.35
N ARG A 513 3.48 -20.31 -23.62
CA ARG A 513 2.92 -21.17 -24.68
C ARG A 513 3.99 -21.35 -25.76
N GLY A 514 4.36 -22.60 -26.06
CA GLY A 514 5.42 -22.88 -27.04
C GLY A 514 6.77 -22.23 -26.68
N GLY A 515 7.09 -22.11 -25.39
CA GLY A 515 8.32 -21.46 -24.91
C GLY A 515 8.26 -19.93 -24.82
N HIS A 516 7.23 -19.28 -25.37
CA HIS A 516 7.08 -17.83 -25.34
C HIS A 516 6.15 -17.36 -24.21
N PRO A 517 6.42 -16.22 -23.55
CA PRO A 517 5.49 -15.56 -22.65
C PRO A 517 4.06 -15.44 -23.21
N LEU A 518 3.07 -15.79 -22.40
CA LEU A 518 1.66 -15.64 -22.77
C LEU A 518 1.10 -14.37 -22.12
N ASP A 519 1.00 -13.28 -22.89
CA ASP A 519 0.45 -11.98 -22.47
C ASP A 519 -1.08 -12.03 -22.33
N GLY A 520 -1.61 -11.47 -21.25
CA GLY A 520 -3.05 -11.33 -21.00
C GLY A 520 -3.83 -12.61 -20.72
N ALA A 521 -3.16 -13.73 -20.43
CA ALA A 521 -3.83 -14.95 -19.97
C ALA A 521 -4.40 -14.77 -18.56
N ILE A 522 -5.60 -15.28 -18.33
CA ILE A 522 -6.24 -15.25 -17.01
C ILE A 522 -5.78 -16.49 -16.24
N VAL A 523 -4.95 -16.27 -15.22
CA VAL A 523 -4.61 -17.30 -14.23
C VAL A 523 -5.61 -17.20 -13.09
N SER A 524 -6.10 -18.33 -12.60
CA SER A 524 -7.03 -18.36 -11.48
C SER A 524 -6.78 -19.48 -10.48
N LEU A 525 -7.24 -19.24 -9.26
CA LEU A 525 -7.43 -20.21 -8.17
C LEU A 525 -8.95 -20.38 -7.99
N PRO A 526 -9.58 -21.33 -8.70
CA PRO A 526 -11.04 -21.45 -8.76
C PRO A 526 -11.71 -21.59 -7.40
N GLU A 527 -11.07 -22.30 -6.48
CA GLU A 527 -11.58 -22.61 -5.14
C GLU A 527 -11.86 -21.36 -4.29
N ILE A 528 -11.07 -20.29 -4.49
CA ILE A 528 -11.20 -19.01 -3.75
C ILE A 528 -11.53 -17.84 -4.67
N LYS A 529 -11.93 -18.11 -5.93
CA LYS A 529 -12.34 -17.11 -6.92
C LYS A 529 -11.31 -15.97 -7.12
N MET A 530 -10.03 -16.26 -6.93
CA MET A 530 -8.96 -15.31 -7.23
C MET A 530 -8.53 -15.47 -8.69
N SER A 531 -8.35 -14.35 -9.39
CA SER A 531 -7.81 -14.35 -10.76
C SER A 531 -6.91 -13.14 -11.00
N ALA A 532 -5.89 -13.32 -11.82
CA ALA A 532 -5.02 -12.26 -12.29
C ALA A 532 -4.66 -12.49 -13.76
N LYS A 533 -4.55 -11.41 -14.53
CA LYS A 533 -3.98 -11.47 -15.88
C LYS A 533 -2.46 -11.56 -15.81
N THR A 534 -1.86 -12.27 -16.74
CA THR A 534 -0.42 -12.24 -16.96
C THR A 534 0.00 -10.94 -17.62
N ASP A 535 1.18 -10.42 -17.24
CA ASP A 535 1.79 -9.28 -17.91
C ASP A 535 2.40 -9.67 -19.27
N GLY A 536 3.01 -8.71 -19.97
CA GLY A 536 3.66 -8.96 -21.26
C GLY A 536 4.88 -9.87 -21.22
N THR A 537 5.37 -10.23 -20.03
CA THR A 537 6.41 -11.25 -19.80
C THR A 537 5.82 -12.60 -19.38
N GLY A 538 4.49 -12.73 -19.34
CA GLY A 538 3.77 -13.91 -18.90
C GLY A 538 3.66 -14.03 -17.38
N PHE A 539 4.16 -13.04 -16.63
CA PHE A 539 4.20 -13.10 -15.17
C PHE A 539 2.81 -12.90 -14.56
N TYR A 540 2.47 -13.71 -13.57
CA TYR A 540 1.29 -13.54 -12.74
C TYR A 540 1.66 -13.66 -11.25
N ALA A 541 0.84 -13.07 -10.39
CA ALA A 541 0.92 -13.32 -8.96
C ALA A 541 -0.40 -13.06 -8.22
N PHE A 542 -0.52 -13.73 -7.08
CA PHE A 542 -1.57 -13.60 -6.08
C PHE A 542 -0.90 -13.36 -4.73
N ILE A 543 -1.36 -12.32 -4.02
CA ILE A 543 -0.87 -11.95 -2.69
C ILE A 543 -1.99 -12.26 -1.70
N GLY A 544 -1.62 -12.66 -0.48
CA GLY A 544 -2.60 -12.94 0.56
C GLY A 544 -3.42 -14.19 0.24
N VAL A 545 -2.81 -15.16 -0.43
CA VAL A 545 -3.42 -16.45 -0.76
C VAL A 545 -3.48 -17.29 0.52
N PRO A 546 -4.69 -17.67 0.97
CA PRO A 546 -4.91 -18.65 2.01
C PRO A 546 -3.94 -19.85 2.03
N THR A 547 -3.50 -20.31 3.22
CA THR A 547 -2.65 -21.51 3.30
C THR A 547 -3.46 -22.74 2.89
N GLY A 548 -2.93 -23.56 1.99
CA GLY A 548 -3.64 -24.75 1.52
C GLY A 548 -3.20 -25.23 0.14
N LYS A 549 -3.90 -26.23 -0.40
CA LYS A 549 -3.62 -26.82 -1.71
C LYS A 549 -4.70 -26.43 -2.71
N TYR A 550 -4.28 -25.93 -3.86
CA TYR A 550 -5.15 -25.32 -4.86
C TYR A 550 -4.95 -25.88 -6.24
N LYS A 551 -6.02 -25.95 -7.03
CA LYS A 551 -5.93 -26.02 -8.48
C LYS A 551 -5.57 -24.66 -9.05
N ILE A 552 -4.71 -24.68 -10.06
CA ILE A 552 -4.36 -23.52 -10.85
C ILE A 552 -4.94 -23.73 -12.23
N ALA A 553 -5.70 -22.75 -12.71
CA ALA A 553 -6.26 -22.75 -14.06
C ALA A 553 -5.72 -21.58 -14.88
N VAL A 554 -5.60 -21.79 -16.19
CA VAL A 554 -5.28 -20.75 -17.16
C VAL A 554 -6.40 -20.73 -18.20
N ASN A 555 -7.03 -19.57 -18.38
CA ASN A 555 -8.19 -19.38 -19.26
C ASN A 555 -9.28 -20.44 -19.04
N GLY A 556 -9.54 -20.79 -17.77
CA GLY A 556 -10.54 -21.78 -17.38
C GLY A 556 -10.10 -23.25 -17.42
N LYS A 557 -8.93 -23.56 -18.00
CA LYS A 557 -8.39 -24.93 -18.03
C LYS A 557 -7.45 -25.16 -16.84
N THR A 558 -7.72 -26.16 -15.99
CA THR A 558 -6.80 -26.57 -14.93
C THR A 558 -5.49 -27.08 -15.52
N VAL A 559 -4.37 -26.53 -15.04
CA VAL A 559 -3.00 -26.85 -15.50
C VAL A 559 -2.14 -27.52 -14.44
N GLY A 560 -2.58 -27.51 -13.18
CA GLY A 560 -1.85 -28.18 -12.09
C GLY A 560 -2.39 -27.82 -10.72
N THR A 561 -1.67 -28.24 -9.68
CA THR A 561 -1.96 -27.88 -8.30
C THR A 561 -0.73 -27.37 -7.58
N ARG A 562 -0.90 -26.44 -6.64
CA ARG A 562 0.17 -25.93 -5.78
C ARG A 562 -0.27 -25.83 -4.34
N GLU A 563 0.64 -26.17 -3.44
CA GLU A 563 0.50 -25.91 -2.02
C GLU A 563 1.07 -24.53 -1.70
N ILE A 564 0.32 -23.75 -0.93
CA ILE A 564 0.65 -22.40 -0.50
C ILE A 564 0.84 -22.44 1.01
N HIS A 565 1.93 -21.85 1.48
CA HIS A 565 2.28 -21.79 2.89
C HIS A 565 2.30 -20.35 3.39
N ALA A 566 1.89 -20.16 4.64
CA ALA A 566 1.94 -18.92 5.38
C ALA A 566 3.30 -18.22 5.26
N SER A 567 3.28 -16.91 5.02
CA SER A 567 4.46 -16.04 4.93
C SER A 567 5.51 -16.48 3.88
N ARG A 568 5.13 -17.31 2.89
CA ARG A 568 6.03 -17.74 1.81
C ARG A 568 5.52 -17.34 0.44
N ILE A 569 6.45 -17.09 -0.47
CA ILE A 569 6.18 -16.94 -1.89
C ILE A 569 6.40 -18.30 -2.56
N SER A 570 5.32 -18.89 -3.06
CA SER A 570 5.34 -20.12 -3.83
C SER A 570 5.45 -19.79 -5.32
N TYR A 571 6.40 -20.42 -6.02
CA TYR A 571 6.56 -20.24 -7.47
C TYR A 571 5.97 -21.42 -8.26
N PHE A 572 5.25 -21.14 -9.35
CA PHE A 572 4.72 -22.16 -10.26
C PHE A 572 4.73 -21.67 -11.71
N ASP A 573 5.76 -22.04 -12.47
CA ASP A 573 5.82 -21.74 -13.90
C ASP A 573 4.93 -22.70 -14.70
N ILE A 574 4.15 -22.17 -15.63
CA ILE A 574 3.14 -22.90 -16.39
C ILE A 574 3.57 -23.01 -17.85
N LYS A 575 3.61 -24.24 -18.36
CA LYS A 575 3.67 -24.55 -19.80
C LYS A 575 2.23 -24.81 -20.27
N TYR A 576 1.63 -23.84 -20.94
CA TYR A 576 0.22 -23.84 -21.39
C TYR A 576 0.05 -24.41 -22.79
#